data_AF-A0ABD0ZTP3-F1
#
_entry.id   AF-A0ABD0ZTP3-F1
#
_cell.length_a   1.000
_cell.length_b   1.000
_cell.length_c   1.000
_cell.angle_alpha   90.00
_cell.angle_beta   90.00
_cell.angle_gamma   90.00
#
_symmetry.space_group_name_H-M   'P 1'
#
loop_
_entity.id
_entity.type
_entity.pdbx_description
1 polymer ?
#
loop_
_entity_poly.entity_id
_entity_poly.type
_entity_poly.pdbx_seq_one_letter_code
_entity_poly.pdbx_strand_id
1 'polypeptide(L)'
;MHKATSSAPDIDQVLEEAQKTPFTERMSRADMSSVIKLKILNYDGETPGTTDPITHITAFTIATSRARILIEDRVAVICQLFIEKLTGAALQWFSKFKPRIIDSFNELTQAFMKHYSILVPHEESPANMWNVKQGPSESLCSFIA
;
A
#
# COMPACT_ATOMS: atom_id res chain seq x y z
N MET A 1 -25.20 -28.90 22.98
CA MET A 1 -24.11 -28.20 23.69
C MET A 1 -23.09 -27.75 22.66
N HIS A 2 -23.04 -26.45 22.32
CA HIS A 2 -22.06 -25.93 21.38
C HIS A 2 -20.77 -25.61 22.13
N LYS A 3 -19.70 -26.38 21.89
CA LYS A 3 -18.36 -26.00 22.32
C LYS A 3 -17.81 -24.99 21.31
N ALA A 4 -17.70 -23.74 21.74
CA ALA A 4 -16.86 -22.76 21.06
C ALA A 4 -15.41 -23.04 21.46
N THR A 5 -14.65 -23.74 20.60
CA THR A 5 -13.19 -23.79 20.71
C THR A 5 -12.64 -22.50 20.14
N SER A 6 -12.56 -21.47 20.97
CA SER A 6 -11.65 -20.35 20.74
C SER A 6 -10.24 -20.86 21.04
N SER A 7 -9.58 -21.43 20.04
CA SER A 7 -8.16 -21.77 20.17
C SER A 7 -7.36 -20.53 19.82
N ALA A 8 -6.89 -19.82 20.83
CA ALA A 8 -5.85 -18.82 20.61
C ALA A 8 -4.62 -19.54 20.01
N PRO A 9 -3.98 -18.95 18.99
CA PRO A 9 -2.78 -19.54 18.39
C PRO A 9 -1.63 -19.57 19.39
N ASP A 10 -0.77 -20.58 19.28
CA ASP A 10 0.42 -20.74 20.10
C ASP A 10 1.38 -19.54 19.92
N ILE A 11 1.98 -19.05 21.01
CA ILE A 11 2.82 -17.85 20.98
C ILE A 11 4.02 -18.06 20.06
N ASP A 12 4.63 -19.25 20.10
CA ASP A 12 5.76 -19.60 19.26
C ASP A 12 5.37 -19.60 17.77
N GLN A 13 4.16 -20.07 17.46
CA GLN A 13 3.61 -20.05 16.10
C GLN A 13 3.37 -18.62 15.60
N VAL A 14 2.82 -17.74 16.46
CA VAL A 14 2.60 -16.32 16.11
C VAL A 14 3.94 -15.62 15.86
N LEU A 15 4.95 -15.90 16.68
CA LEU A 15 6.28 -15.32 16.53
C LEU A 15 6.96 -15.79 15.24
N GLU A 16 6.85 -17.08 14.91
CA GLU A 16 7.41 -17.64 13.68
C GLU A 16 6.76 -17.00 12.43
N GLU A 17 5.43 -16.85 12.42
CA GLU A 17 4.72 -16.17 11.32
C GLU A 17 5.10 -14.68 11.22
N ALA A 18 5.26 -13.98 12.34
CA ALA A 18 5.65 -12.58 12.35
C ALA A 18 7.10 -12.35 11.83
N GLN A 19 7.97 -13.34 11.94
CA GLN A 19 9.34 -13.30 11.43
C GLN A 19 9.45 -13.70 9.96
N LYS A 20 8.39 -14.27 9.35
CA LYS A 20 8.38 -14.61 7.92
C LYS A 20 8.31 -13.34 7.09
N THR A 21 9.42 -13.03 6.42
CA THR A 21 9.43 -11.98 5.40
C THR A 21 8.78 -12.50 4.10
N PRO A 22 7.88 -11.74 3.46
CA PRO A 22 7.34 -12.11 2.16
C PRO A 22 8.36 -11.96 1.02
N PHE A 23 9.51 -11.33 1.29
CA PHE A 23 10.58 -11.15 0.32
C PHE A 23 11.40 -12.42 0.08
N THR A 24 11.98 -12.53 -1.12
CA THR A 24 12.99 -13.56 -1.41
C THR A 24 14.27 -13.31 -0.61
N GLU A 25 15.12 -14.32 -0.48
CA GLU A 25 16.40 -14.21 0.26
C GLU A 25 17.35 -13.19 -0.37
N ARG A 26 17.35 -13.09 -1.70
CA ARG A 26 18.08 -12.03 -2.44
C ARG A 26 17.60 -10.65 -2.01
N MET A 27 16.29 -10.45 -1.94
CA MET A 27 15.72 -9.16 -1.57
C MET A 27 16.01 -8.80 -0.12
N SER A 28 15.95 -9.79 0.78
CA SER A 28 16.19 -9.58 2.20
C SER A 28 17.63 -9.21 2.55
N ARG A 29 18.60 -9.51 1.68
CA ARG A 29 20.03 -9.22 1.88
C ARG A 29 20.49 -7.85 1.37
N ALA A 30 19.63 -7.11 0.66
CA ALA A 30 20.03 -5.86 0.03
C ALA A 30 20.33 -4.76 1.08
N ASP A 31 21.40 -4.00 0.85
CA ASP A 31 21.77 -2.90 1.73
C ASP A 31 20.95 -1.64 1.43
N MET A 32 20.11 -1.24 2.38
CA MET A 32 19.28 -0.03 2.29
C MET A 32 20.00 1.25 2.75
N SER A 33 21.27 1.20 3.16
CA SER A 33 22.03 2.36 3.66
C SER A 33 22.00 3.58 2.72
N SER A 34 21.96 3.32 1.41
CA SER A 34 21.92 4.33 0.34
C SER A 34 20.58 5.10 0.25
N VAL A 35 19.50 4.58 0.84
CA VAL A 35 18.13 5.15 0.75
C VAL A 35 17.58 5.69 2.07
N ILE A 36 18.28 5.51 3.19
CA ILE A 36 17.84 5.97 4.54
C ILE A 36 17.53 7.47 4.58
N LYS A 37 18.18 8.28 3.73
CA LYS A 37 18.00 9.75 3.70
C LYS A 37 16.81 10.22 2.87
N LEU A 38 16.10 9.33 2.17
CA LEU A 38 14.97 9.72 1.33
C LEU A 38 13.78 10.12 2.21
N LYS A 39 13.30 11.35 2.01
CA LYS A 39 12.06 11.83 2.62
C LYS A 39 10.88 11.34 1.77
N ILE A 40 10.34 10.19 2.14
CA ILE A 40 9.17 9.58 1.50
C ILE A 40 8.04 9.58 2.53
N LEU A 41 6.85 10.00 2.11
CA LEU A 41 5.66 9.97 2.95
C LEU A 41 5.19 8.53 3.17
N ASN A 42 4.68 8.24 4.36
CA ASN A 42 4.07 6.95 4.64
C ASN A 42 2.67 6.85 4.01
N TYR A 43 2.23 5.63 3.73
CA TYR A 43 0.87 5.32 3.30
C TYR A 43 0.20 4.42 4.36
N ASP A 44 -0.88 4.88 4.98
CA ASP A 44 -1.60 4.13 6.03
C ASP A 44 -2.67 3.19 5.47
N GLY A 45 -3.27 3.52 4.32
CA GLY A 45 -4.38 2.79 3.73
C GLY A 45 -5.66 2.78 4.56
N GLU A 46 -5.77 3.63 5.59
CA GLU A 46 -6.90 3.66 6.53
C GLU A 46 -7.92 4.74 6.21
N THR A 47 -7.47 5.85 5.62
CA THR A 47 -8.30 7.04 5.43
C THR A 47 -8.60 7.26 3.95
N PRO A 48 -9.84 6.98 3.48
CA PRO A 48 -10.23 7.28 2.11
C PRO A 48 -9.99 8.76 1.78
N GLY A 49 -9.18 9.05 0.75
CA GLY A 49 -8.93 10.41 0.27
C GLY A 49 -7.73 11.16 0.88
N THR A 50 -7.00 10.60 1.86
CA THR A 50 -5.83 11.29 2.45
C THR A 50 -4.62 11.29 1.53
N THR A 51 -4.39 10.22 0.79
CA THR A 51 -3.39 10.18 -0.29
C THR A 51 -3.87 9.19 -1.34
N ASP A 52 -4.00 9.66 -2.57
CA ASP A 52 -4.33 8.81 -3.71
C ASP A 52 -3.19 7.80 -3.96
N PRO A 53 -3.48 6.48 -4.15
CA PRO A 53 -2.48 5.45 -4.41
C PRO A 53 -1.52 5.77 -5.58
N ILE A 54 -2.04 6.39 -6.65
CA ILE A 54 -1.23 6.76 -7.82
C ILE A 54 -0.26 7.88 -7.43
N THR A 55 -0.74 8.87 -6.70
CA THR A 55 0.07 9.98 -6.17
C THR A 55 1.17 9.44 -5.26
N HIS A 56 0.87 8.47 -4.40
CA HIS A 56 1.87 7.83 -3.55
C HIS A 56 2.95 7.11 -4.36
N ILE A 57 2.57 6.25 -5.32
CA ILE A 57 3.54 5.55 -6.21
C ILE A 57 4.39 6.56 -6.99
N THR A 58 3.78 7.63 -7.49
CA THR A 58 4.47 8.67 -8.25
C THR A 58 5.51 9.39 -7.39
N ALA A 59 5.12 9.85 -6.21
CA ALA A 59 6.02 10.50 -5.27
C ALA A 59 7.17 9.58 -4.85
N PHE A 60 6.85 8.30 -4.56
CA PHE A 60 7.83 7.27 -4.23
C PHE A 60 8.85 7.06 -5.36
N THR A 61 8.37 6.91 -6.60
CA THR A 61 9.21 6.72 -7.79
C THR A 61 10.13 7.91 -8.03
N ILE A 62 9.62 9.13 -7.87
CA ILE A 62 10.42 10.36 -8.00
C ILE A 62 11.50 10.41 -6.92
N ALA A 63 11.15 10.13 -5.66
CA ALA A 63 12.10 10.14 -4.55
C ALA A 63 13.21 9.10 -4.74
N THR A 64 12.87 7.89 -5.17
CA THR A 64 13.83 6.81 -5.39
C THR A 64 14.65 6.93 -6.67
N SER A 65 14.16 7.67 -7.68
CA SER A 65 14.90 7.89 -8.94
C SER A 65 16.28 8.54 -8.76
N ARG A 66 16.46 9.31 -7.67
CA ARG A 66 17.69 10.05 -7.36
C ARG A 66 18.64 9.29 -6.41
N ALA A 67 18.23 8.11 -5.94
CA ALA A 67 19.03 7.31 -5.04
C ALA A 67 20.18 6.62 -5.78
N ARG A 68 21.37 6.61 -5.16
CA ARG A 68 22.54 5.89 -5.68
C ARG A 68 22.51 4.46 -5.18
N ILE A 69 21.66 3.63 -5.79
CA ILE A 69 21.56 2.20 -5.50
C ILE A 69 22.31 1.43 -6.59
N LEU A 70 23.05 0.40 -6.20
CA LEU A 70 23.68 -0.52 -7.15
C LEU A 70 22.62 -1.19 -8.03
N ILE A 71 22.88 -1.32 -9.33
CA ILE A 71 21.90 -1.84 -10.30
C ILE A 71 21.41 -3.24 -9.90
N GLU A 72 22.33 -4.08 -9.41
CA GLU A 72 22.07 -5.45 -8.99
C GLU A 72 21.08 -5.54 -7.81
N ASP A 73 21.09 -4.55 -6.92
CA ASP A 73 20.23 -4.51 -5.74
C ASP A 73 19.04 -3.57 -5.89
N ARG A 74 19.00 -2.78 -6.98
CA ARG A 74 18.03 -1.68 -7.16
C ARG A 74 16.59 -2.13 -6.98
N VAL A 75 16.20 -3.24 -7.58
CA VAL A 75 14.82 -3.75 -7.47
C VAL A 75 14.51 -4.19 -6.04
N ALA A 76 15.44 -4.90 -5.39
CA ALA A 76 15.29 -5.36 -4.02
C ALA A 76 15.14 -4.19 -3.03
N VAL A 77 16.07 -3.23 -3.08
CA VAL A 77 16.08 -2.05 -2.21
C VAL A 77 14.82 -1.21 -2.40
N ILE A 78 14.39 -0.99 -3.65
CA ILE A 78 13.19 -0.20 -3.94
C ILE A 78 11.94 -0.90 -3.38
N CYS A 79 11.81 -2.22 -3.55
CA CYS A 79 10.68 -2.96 -2.99
C CYS A 79 10.67 -2.94 -1.45
N GLN A 80 11.81 -3.18 -0.81
CA GLN A 80 11.90 -3.12 0.66
C GLN A 80 11.54 -1.75 1.19
N LEU A 81 12.08 -0.69 0.57
CA LEU A 81 11.80 0.68 0.96
C LEU A 81 10.31 1.01 0.77
N PHE A 82 9.68 0.53 -0.29
CA PHE A 82 8.24 0.75 -0.50
C PHE A 82 7.42 0.20 0.66
N ILE A 83 7.73 -1.02 1.10
CA ILE A 83 7.05 -1.66 2.23
C ILE A 83 7.36 -0.98 3.55
N GLU A 84 8.59 -0.50 3.76
CA GLU A 84 8.95 0.28 4.95
C GLU A 84 8.11 1.56 5.09
N LYS A 85 7.63 2.11 3.96
CA LYS A 85 6.74 3.28 3.96
C LYS A 85 5.25 2.93 4.03
N LEU A 86 4.89 1.65 4.14
CA LEU A 86 3.53 1.25 4.47
C LEU A 86 3.34 1.23 5.99
N THR A 87 2.20 1.71 6.44
CA THR A 87 1.77 1.71 7.84
C THR A 87 0.31 1.26 7.93
N GLY A 88 -0.23 1.09 9.14
CA GLY A 88 -1.66 0.82 9.35
C GLY A 88 -2.20 -0.35 8.52
N ALA A 89 -3.39 -0.15 7.94
CA ALA A 89 -4.05 -1.10 7.05
C ALA A 89 -3.21 -1.51 5.83
N ALA A 90 -2.36 -0.63 5.29
CA ALA A 90 -1.48 -0.94 4.16
C ALA A 90 -0.39 -1.94 4.52
N LEU A 91 0.23 -1.78 5.69
CA LEU A 91 1.20 -2.75 6.18
C LEU A 91 0.51 -4.10 6.48
N GLN A 92 -0.68 -4.06 7.09
CA GLN A 92 -1.47 -5.27 7.35
C GLN A 92 -1.87 -5.98 6.06
N TRP A 93 -2.27 -5.27 5.02
CA TRP A 93 -2.54 -5.84 3.70
C TRP A 93 -1.31 -6.57 3.15
N PHE A 94 -0.14 -5.94 3.21
CA PHE A 94 1.09 -6.54 2.72
C PHE A 94 1.51 -7.80 3.50
N SER A 95 1.30 -7.82 4.82
CA SER A 95 1.62 -8.99 5.66
C SER A 95 0.85 -10.26 5.30
N LYS A 96 -0.27 -10.15 4.55
CA LYS A 96 -1.09 -11.28 4.13
C LYS A 96 -0.56 -12.01 2.89
N PHE A 97 0.44 -11.46 2.21
CA PHE A 97 1.05 -12.15 1.07
C PHE A 97 1.78 -13.40 1.52
N LYS A 98 1.60 -14.51 0.79
CA LYS A 98 2.41 -15.70 1.04
C LYS A 98 3.89 -15.39 0.74
N PRO A 99 4.83 -16.06 1.42
CA PRO A 99 6.25 -15.86 1.19
C PRO A 99 6.66 -16.07 -0.27
N ARG A 100 7.61 -15.25 -0.75
CA ARG A 100 8.31 -15.40 -2.05
C ARG A 100 7.48 -15.14 -3.31
N ILE A 101 6.43 -14.32 -3.24
CA ILE A 101 5.56 -14.04 -4.40
C ILE A 101 5.99 -12.81 -5.21
N ILE A 102 6.70 -11.87 -4.60
CA ILE A 102 6.99 -10.57 -5.25
C ILE A 102 8.47 -10.54 -5.61
N ASP A 103 8.80 -10.56 -6.90
CA ASP A 103 10.18 -10.50 -7.38
C ASP A 103 10.55 -9.16 -8.04
N SER A 104 9.54 -8.31 -8.26
CA SER A 104 9.71 -7.03 -8.95
C SER A 104 8.87 -5.90 -8.36
N PHE A 105 9.33 -4.67 -8.57
CA PHE A 105 8.60 -3.47 -8.15
C PHE A 105 7.28 -3.29 -8.92
N ASN A 106 7.23 -3.77 -10.16
CA ASN A 106 6.03 -3.72 -10.98
C ASN A 106 4.93 -4.65 -10.42
N GLU A 107 5.26 -5.88 -10.05
CA GLU A 107 4.29 -6.79 -9.42
C GLU A 107 3.75 -6.22 -8.10
N LEU A 108 4.64 -5.66 -7.27
CA LEU A 108 4.26 -5.03 -6.01
C LEU A 108 3.28 -3.87 -6.22
N THR A 109 3.60 -2.94 -7.11
CA THR A 109 2.76 -1.77 -7.36
C THR A 109 1.45 -2.11 -8.05
N GLN A 110 1.42 -3.12 -8.93
CA GLN A 110 0.17 -3.63 -9.51
C GLN A 110 -0.75 -4.24 -8.44
N ALA A 111 -0.20 -5.05 -7.53
CA ALA A 111 -0.98 -5.63 -6.45
C ALA A 111 -1.52 -4.56 -5.49
N PHE A 112 -0.69 -3.56 -5.17
CA PHE A 112 -1.07 -2.40 -4.35
C PHE A 112 -2.20 -1.60 -4.99
N MET A 113 -2.07 -1.27 -6.28
CA MET A 113 -3.10 -0.58 -7.05
C MET A 113 -4.40 -1.38 -7.09
N LYS A 114 -4.33 -2.67 -7.39
CA LYS A 114 -5.53 -3.53 -7.40
C LYS A 114 -6.29 -3.50 -6.07
N HIS A 115 -5.59 -3.38 -4.94
CA HIS A 115 -6.22 -3.32 -3.62
C HIS A 115 -6.77 -1.93 -3.30
N TYR A 116 -5.96 -0.88 -3.48
CA TYR A 116 -6.30 0.46 -3.01
C TYR A 116 -7.00 1.35 -4.05
N SER A 117 -6.89 1.08 -5.35
CA SER A 117 -7.65 1.81 -6.38
C SER A 117 -9.14 1.51 -6.35
N ILE A 118 -9.57 0.38 -5.77
CA ILE A 118 -11.00 0.07 -5.55
C ILE A 118 -11.53 0.84 -4.32
N LEU A 119 -10.66 1.17 -3.37
CA LEU A 119 -11.00 1.83 -2.11
C LEU A 119 -11.03 3.35 -2.21
N VAL A 120 -10.44 3.93 -3.26
CA VAL A 120 -10.65 5.34 -3.58
C VAL A 120 -12.07 5.47 -4.13
N PRO A 121 -12.97 6.22 -3.47
CA PRO A 121 -14.25 6.56 -4.07
C PRO A 121 -13.92 7.30 -5.37
N HIS A 122 -14.19 6.67 -6.51
CA HIS A 122 -14.29 7.41 -7.75
C HIS A 122 -15.34 8.50 -7.47
N GLU A 123 -15.08 9.75 -7.83
CA GLU A 123 -16.08 10.83 -7.63
C GLU A 123 -17.43 10.51 -8.29
N GLU A 124 -17.44 9.53 -9.20
CA GLU A 124 -18.59 8.97 -9.91
C GLU A 124 -19.24 7.74 -9.24
N SER A 125 -18.87 7.39 -8.00
CA SER A 125 -19.55 6.31 -7.28
C SER A 125 -21.04 6.66 -7.12
N PRO A 126 -21.99 5.73 -7.37
CA PRO A 126 -23.42 6.01 -7.26
C PRO A 126 -23.83 6.49 -5.85
N ALA A 127 -23.04 6.18 -4.82
CA ALA A 127 -23.21 6.71 -3.47
C ALA A 127 -22.87 8.21 -3.35
N ASN A 128 -21.90 8.71 -4.14
CA ASN A 128 -21.58 10.14 -4.23
C ASN A 128 -22.64 10.88 -5.06
N MET A 129 -23.14 10.27 -6.14
CA MET A 129 -24.21 10.83 -6.99
C MET A 129 -25.51 11.09 -6.20
N TRP A 130 -25.80 10.29 -5.17
CA TRP A 130 -26.99 10.45 -4.34
C TRP A 130 -26.92 11.62 -3.34
N ASN A 131 -25.73 12.20 -3.12
CA ASN A 131 -25.51 13.30 -2.18
C ASN A 131 -25.39 14.67 -2.86
N VAL A 132 -25.55 14.73 -4.18
CA VAL A 132 -25.47 15.97 -4.96
C VAL A 132 -26.78 16.75 -4.78
N LYS A 133 -26.70 17.91 -4.11
CA LYS A 133 -27.83 18.84 -3.91
C LYS A 133 -27.53 20.14 -4.63
N GLN A 134 -28.49 20.62 -5.42
CA GLN A 134 -28.41 21.91 -6.09
C GLN A 134 -28.17 23.01 -5.05
N GLY A 135 -27.15 23.85 -5.29
CA GLY A 135 -26.84 24.96 -4.41
C GLY A 135 -27.93 26.05 -4.43
N PRO A 136 -28.12 26.83 -3.36
CA PRO A 136 -29.16 27.87 -3.29
C PRO A 136 -28.99 29.01 -4.31
N SER A 137 -27.81 29.13 -4.94
CA SER A 137 -27.49 30.10 -5.98
C SER A 137 -27.12 29.46 -7.33
N GLU A 138 -27.28 28.15 -7.47
CA GLU A 138 -26.95 27.42 -8.69
C GLU A 138 -28.20 27.30 -9.57
N SER A 139 -28.08 27.64 -10.86
CA SER A 139 -29.19 27.46 -11.81
C SER A 139 -29.38 25.99 -12.17
N LEU A 140 -30.62 25.57 -12.44
CA LEU A 140 -30.93 24.18 -12.79
C LEU A 140 -30.17 23.70 -14.05
N CYS A 141 -29.95 24.59 -15.02
CA CYS A 141 -29.16 24.28 -16.21
C CYS A 141 -27.68 24.04 -15.89
N SER A 142 -27.13 24.70 -14.87
CA SER A 142 -25.74 24.48 -14.43
C SER A 142 -25.60 23.17 -13.67
N PHE A 143 -26.66 22.74 -12.97
CA PHE A 143 -26.68 21.52 -12.18
C PHE A 143 -26.86 20.24 -13.03
N ILE A 144 -27.55 20.34 -14.17
CA ILE A 144 -27.88 19.20 -15.07
C ILE A 144 -26.96 19.12 -16.30
N ALA A 145 -26.16 20.16 -16.59
CA ALA A 145 -25.24 20.20 -17.74
C ALA A 145 -24.06 19.24 -17.59
#